data_AF-A0A7W1TIZ3-F1
#
_entry.id   AF-A0A7W1TIZ3-F1
#
_cell.length_a   1.000
_cell.length_b   1.000
_cell.length_c   1.000
_cell.angle_alpha   90.00
_cell.angle_beta   90.00
_cell.angle_gamma   90.00
#
_symmetry.space_group_name_H-M   'P 1'
#
loop_
_entity.id
_entity.type
_entity.pdbx_description
1 polymer ?
#
loop_
_entity_poly.entity_id
_entity_poly.type
_entity_poly.pdbx_seq_one_letter_code
_entity_poly.pdbx_strand_id
1 'polypeptide(L)'
;MTTLLTWLIRYGHVLSGGVWVGGYALLALVVVPLMATGTNEVLNRLAITAVRILTYAGTLTIAFGIVLITRTRGVRSLLHGEWGMIVITCLVIAIGLLGLGDGALRPALRRLAATGDGRAARRFAWIGFGLTIVAVGLMTRALYARS
;
A
#
# COMPACT_ATOMS: atom_id res chain seq x y z
N MET A 1 -16.49 21.64 -14.85
CA MET A 1 -15.83 20.34 -15.15
C MET A 1 -14.54 20.12 -14.35
N THR A 2 -13.71 21.15 -14.12
CA THR A 2 -12.45 21.04 -13.36
C THR A 2 -12.61 20.56 -11.91
N THR A 3 -13.68 20.99 -11.22
CA THR A 3 -13.98 20.58 -9.84
C THR A 3 -14.35 19.11 -9.72
N LEU A 4 -15.21 18.61 -10.62
CA LEU A 4 -15.64 17.20 -10.62
C LEU A 4 -14.47 16.26 -10.89
N LEU A 5 -13.61 16.59 -11.87
CA LEU A 5 -12.43 15.79 -12.17
C LEU A 5 -11.46 15.72 -10.98
N THR A 6 -11.16 16.85 -10.34
CA THR A 6 -10.29 16.86 -9.15
C THR A 6 -10.89 16.05 -8.01
N TRP A 7 -12.21 16.15 -7.80
CA TRP A 7 -12.90 15.35 -6.80
C TRP A 7 -12.78 13.84 -7.09
N LEU A 8 -13.02 13.42 -8.34
CA LEU A 8 -12.90 12.02 -8.77
C LEU A 8 -11.48 11.48 -8.55
N ILE A 9 -10.44 12.27 -8.88
CA ILE A 9 -9.04 11.87 -8.68
C ILE A 9 -8.74 11.71 -7.18
N ARG A 10 -9.21 12.64 -6.32
CA ARG A 10 -9.05 12.54 -4.87
C ARG A 10 -9.75 11.30 -4.31
N TYR A 11 -11.00 11.09 -4.73
CA TYR A 11 -11.78 9.94 -4.33
C TYR A 11 -11.08 8.63 -4.75
N GLY A 12 -10.62 8.55 -6.00
CA GLY A 12 -9.86 7.41 -6.50
C GLY A 12 -8.58 7.15 -5.70
N HIS A 13 -7.80 8.19 -5.38
CA HIS A 13 -6.60 8.08 -4.56
C HIS A 13 -6.90 7.52 -3.16
N VAL A 14 -7.91 8.07 -2.49
CA VAL A 14 -8.29 7.64 -1.13
C VAL A 14 -8.87 6.24 -1.13
N LEU A 15 -9.76 5.93 -2.08
CA LEU A 15 -10.36 4.60 -2.21
C LEU A 15 -9.31 3.52 -2.45
N SER A 16 -8.43 3.74 -3.43
CA SER A 16 -7.34 2.80 -3.74
C SER A 16 -6.35 2.67 -2.58
N GLY A 17 -6.01 3.77 -1.90
CA GLY A 17 -5.19 3.75 -0.69
C GLY A 17 -5.84 2.98 0.45
N GLY A 18 -7.16 3.14 0.65
CA GLY A 18 -7.94 2.41 1.65
C GLY A 18 -7.95 0.91 1.40
N VAL A 19 -8.16 0.48 0.15
CA VAL A 19 -8.03 -0.94 -0.24
C VAL A 19 -6.62 -1.44 0.03
N TRP A 20 -5.60 -0.63 -0.24
CA TRP A 20 -4.21 -1.02 -0.06
C TRP A 20 -3.84 -1.23 1.41
N VAL A 21 -4.18 -0.27 2.28
CA VAL A 21 -3.96 -0.38 3.73
C VAL A 21 -4.80 -1.51 4.33
N GLY A 22 -6.09 -1.57 3.98
CA GLY A 22 -7.01 -2.59 4.47
C GLY A 22 -6.59 -4.00 4.08
N GLY A 23 -6.08 -4.20 2.87
CA GLY A 23 -5.59 -5.53 2.45
C GLY A 23 -4.28 -5.93 3.13
N TYR A 24 -3.36 -5.00 3.40
CA TYR A 24 -2.19 -5.33 4.23
C TYR A 24 -2.58 -5.66 5.67
N ALA A 25 -3.56 -4.96 6.24
CA ALA A 25 -4.12 -5.29 7.56
C ALA A 25 -4.76 -6.68 7.55
N LEU A 26 -5.60 -6.99 6.54
CA LEU A 26 -6.23 -8.29 6.35
C LEU A 26 -5.18 -9.42 6.26
N LEU A 27 -4.11 -9.21 5.49
CA LEU A 27 -3.03 -10.19 5.36
C LEU A 27 -2.30 -10.41 6.70
N ALA A 28 -1.92 -9.33 7.38
CA ALA A 28 -1.13 -9.39 8.62
C ALA A 28 -1.91 -9.96 9.80
N LEU A 29 -3.18 -9.57 9.95
CA LEU A 29 -4.00 -9.85 11.14
C LEU A 29 -4.87 -11.09 11.00
N VAL A 30 -5.26 -11.46 9.78
CA VAL A 30 -6.27 -12.52 9.55
C VAL A 30 -5.70 -13.64 8.69
N VAL A 31 -5.32 -13.35 7.44
CA VAL A 31 -5.02 -14.40 6.46
C VAL A 31 -3.75 -15.18 6.82
N VAL A 32 -2.63 -14.50 7.10
CA VAL A 32 -1.37 -15.18 7.43
C VAL A 32 -1.47 -15.98 8.74
N PRO A 33 -2.05 -15.45 9.84
CA PRO A 33 -2.29 -16.24 11.03
C PRO A 33 -3.16 -17.48 10.78
N LEU A 34 -4.26 -17.36 10.04
CA LEU A 34 -5.13 -18.49 9.73
C LEU A 34 -4.41 -19.54 8.88
N MET A 35 -3.61 -19.13 7.88
CA MET A 35 -2.79 -20.06 7.08
C MET A 35 -1.75 -20.82 7.92
N ALA A 36 -1.28 -20.23 9.02
CA ALA A 36 -0.33 -20.89 9.91
C ALA A 36 -0.98 -21.98 10.80
N THR A 37 -2.30 -21.97 10.97
CA THR A 37 -3.02 -22.98 11.78
C THR A 37 -3.34 -24.27 11.02
N GLY A 38 -3.24 -24.25 9.69
CA GLY A 38 -3.51 -25.43 8.88
C GLY A 38 -3.53 -25.11 7.39
N THR A 39 -3.34 -26.14 6.56
CA THR A 39 -3.34 -26.00 5.10
C THR A 39 -4.76 -25.91 4.58
N ASN A 40 -5.11 -24.77 3.97
CA ASN A 40 -6.40 -24.57 3.30
C ASN A 40 -6.18 -23.94 1.92
N GLU A 41 -6.50 -24.69 0.87
CA GLU A 41 -6.27 -24.28 -0.51
C GLU A 41 -7.09 -23.05 -0.94
N VAL A 42 -8.27 -22.86 -0.36
CA VAL A 42 -9.09 -21.67 -0.60
C VAL A 42 -8.41 -20.44 0.01
N LEU A 43 -7.89 -20.57 1.23
CA LEU A 43 -7.19 -19.50 1.92
C LEU A 43 -5.87 -19.13 1.22
N ASN A 44 -5.13 -20.12 0.72
CA ASN A 44 -3.94 -19.91 -0.10
C ASN A 44 -4.25 -19.08 -1.35
N ARG A 45 -5.28 -19.47 -2.11
CA ARG A 45 -5.71 -18.75 -3.31
C ARG A 45 -6.18 -17.34 -2.98
N LEU A 46 -6.91 -17.17 -1.88
CA LEU A 46 -7.32 -15.85 -1.38
C LEU A 46 -6.10 -14.98 -1.08
N ALA A 47 -5.10 -15.50 -0.36
CA ALA A 47 -3.90 -14.74 0.02
C ALA A 47 -3.11 -14.25 -1.21
N ILE A 48 -2.91 -15.13 -2.21
CA ILE A 48 -2.19 -14.78 -3.44
C ILE A 48 -2.98 -13.76 -4.27
N THR A 49 -4.30 -13.93 -4.34
CA THR A 49 -5.19 -12.99 -5.04
C THR A 49 -5.21 -11.64 -4.35
N ALA A 50 -5.27 -11.61 -3.02
CA ALA A 50 -5.20 -10.39 -2.23
C ALA A 50 -3.91 -9.62 -2.54
N VAL A 51 -2.74 -10.28 -2.54
CA VAL A 51 -1.47 -9.59 -2.88
C VAL A 51 -1.51 -8.99 -4.29
N ARG A 52 -2.10 -9.67 -5.29
CA ARG A 52 -2.28 -9.10 -6.64
C ARG A 52 -3.17 -7.86 -6.63
N ILE A 53 -4.30 -7.93 -5.93
CA ILE A 53 -5.22 -6.80 -5.77
C ILE A 53 -4.48 -5.62 -5.11
N LEU A 54 -3.66 -5.89 -4.10
CA LEU A 54 -2.86 -4.85 -3.44
C LEU A 54 -1.85 -4.19 -4.37
N THR A 55 -1.22 -4.94 -5.28
CA THR A 55 -0.31 -4.38 -6.28
C THR A 55 -1.05 -3.44 -7.24
N TYR A 56 -2.25 -3.81 -7.69
CA TYR A 56 -3.08 -2.91 -8.51
C TYR A 56 -3.58 -1.69 -7.73
N ALA A 57 -4.06 -1.88 -6.50
CA ALA A 57 -4.52 -0.80 -5.63
C ALA A 57 -3.39 0.19 -5.32
N GLY A 58 -2.18 -0.29 -5.01
CA GLY A 58 -1.01 0.54 -4.78
C GLY A 58 -0.59 1.31 -6.03
N THR A 59 -0.60 0.66 -7.19
CA THR A 59 -0.30 1.33 -8.48
C THR A 59 -1.29 2.45 -8.77
N LEU A 60 -2.59 2.20 -8.58
CA LEU A 60 -3.63 3.21 -8.74
C LEU A 60 -3.47 4.35 -7.72
N THR A 61 -3.14 4.04 -6.47
CA THR A 61 -2.90 5.03 -5.42
C THR A 61 -1.77 5.98 -5.86
N ILE A 62 -0.65 5.45 -6.32
CA ILE A 62 0.49 6.23 -6.82
C ILE A 62 0.08 7.06 -8.03
N ALA A 63 -0.58 6.45 -9.02
CA ALA A 63 -0.99 7.14 -10.24
C ALA A 63 -1.91 8.33 -9.94
N PHE A 64 -2.96 8.13 -9.13
CA PHE A 64 -3.83 9.22 -8.69
C PHE A 64 -3.06 10.27 -7.87
N GLY A 65 -2.13 9.86 -7.01
CA GLY A 65 -1.29 10.77 -6.23
C GLY A 65 -0.44 11.69 -7.11
N ILE A 66 0.22 11.13 -8.14
CA ILE A 66 0.99 11.90 -9.12
C ILE A 66 0.08 12.91 -9.84
N VAL A 67 -1.10 12.47 -10.29
CA VAL A 67 -2.06 13.37 -10.94
C VAL A 67 -2.56 14.46 -9.99
N LEU A 68 -2.78 14.16 -8.70
CA LEU A 68 -3.15 15.18 -7.71
C LEU A 68 -2.05 16.22 -7.52
N ILE A 69 -0.79 15.81 -7.47
CA ILE A 69 0.34 16.72 -7.32
C ILE A 69 0.40 17.68 -8.50
N THR A 70 0.30 17.19 -9.74
CA THR A 70 0.33 18.04 -10.93
C THR A 70 -0.84 19.00 -11.00
N ARG A 71 -2.01 18.62 -10.43
CA ARG A 71 -3.24 19.40 -10.45
C ARG A 71 -3.39 20.41 -9.29
N THR A 72 -2.63 20.28 -8.21
CA THR A 72 -2.84 21.07 -6.98
C THR A 72 -1.69 22.04 -6.71
N ARG A 73 -0.55 21.55 -6.22
CA ARG A 73 0.61 22.39 -5.85
C ARG A 73 1.70 22.43 -6.93
N GLY A 74 1.64 21.53 -7.91
CA GLY A 74 2.59 21.44 -9.03
C GLY A 74 3.92 20.78 -8.66
N VAL A 75 4.60 20.21 -9.66
CA VAL A 75 5.81 19.37 -9.46
C VAL A 75 6.98 20.15 -8.82
N ARG A 76 7.08 21.47 -9.06
CA ARG A 76 8.14 22.31 -8.47
C ARG A 76 8.09 22.36 -6.93
N SER A 77 6.90 22.23 -6.35
CA SER A 77 6.70 22.19 -4.90
C SER A 77 7.17 20.89 -4.26
N LEU A 78 7.47 19.83 -5.02
CA LEU A 78 8.03 18.59 -4.47
C LEU A 78 9.46 18.76 -3.98
N LEU A 79 10.22 19.68 -4.59
CA LEU A 79 11.64 19.87 -4.30
C LEU A 79 11.90 20.86 -3.15
N HIS A 80 10.84 21.49 -2.62
CA HIS A 80 10.95 22.54 -1.62
C HIS A 80 9.96 22.30 -0.48
N GLY A 81 10.39 22.63 0.74
CA GLY A 81 9.52 22.61 1.92
C GLY A 81 9.26 21.23 2.50
N GLU A 82 8.63 21.24 3.68
CA GLU A 82 8.28 20.05 4.44
C GLU A 82 7.31 19.15 3.67
N TRP A 83 6.35 19.75 2.96
CA TRP A 83 5.35 19.01 2.20
C TRP A 83 5.98 18.13 1.11
N GLY A 84 6.93 18.67 0.34
CA GLY A 84 7.60 17.94 -0.74
C GLY A 84 8.37 16.72 -0.22
N MET A 85 9.12 16.90 0.87
CA MET A 85 9.85 15.81 1.52
C MET A 85 8.95 14.69 2.03
N ILE A 86 7.79 15.04 2.59
CA ILE A 86 6.80 14.05 3.02
C ILE A 86 6.26 13.27 1.82
N VAL A 87 5.90 13.96 0.72
CA VAL A 87 5.37 13.31 -0.49
C VAL A 87 6.40 12.37 -1.11
N ILE A 88 7.67 12.80 -1.22
CA ILE A 88 8.76 11.96 -1.73
C ILE A 88 8.96 10.73 -0.84
N THR A 89 8.96 10.91 0.48
CA THR A 89 9.11 9.80 1.44
C THR A 89 7.98 8.78 1.26
N CYS A 90 6.73 9.24 1.15
CA CYS A 90 5.59 8.36 0.90
C CYS A 90 5.67 7.67 -0.46
N LEU A 91 6.18 8.33 -1.50
CA LEU A 91 6.40 7.70 -2.81
C LEU A 91 7.45 6.58 -2.72
N VAL A 92 8.54 6.80 -1.99
CA VAL A 92 9.56 5.77 -1.74
C VAL A 92 8.96 4.59 -0.98
N ILE A 93 8.19 4.84 0.07
CA ILE A 93 7.47 3.80 0.81
C ILE A 93 6.52 3.03 -0.12
N ALA A 94 5.77 3.73 -0.97
CA ALA A 94 4.81 3.13 -1.88
C ALA A 94 5.50 2.20 -2.91
N ILE A 95 6.62 2.62 -3.49
CA ILE A 95 7.43 1.77 -4.38
C ILE A 95 7.97 0.56 -3.63
N GLY A 96 8.48 0.77 -2.40
CA GLY A 96 8.94 -0.30 -1.52
C GLY A 96 7.84 -1.32 -1.22
N LEU A 97 6.61 -0.87 -0.98
CA LEU A 97 5.45 -1.72 -0.74
C LEU A 97 5.04 -2.53 -1.97
N LEU A 98 5.15 -1.98 -3.18
CA LEU A 98 4.92 -2.73 -4.42
C LEU A 98 5.96 -3.85 -4.58
N GLY A 99 7.23 -3.52 -4.38
CA GLY A 99 8.33 -4.49 -4.40
C GLY A 99 8.18 -5.57 -3.31
N LEU A 100 7.77 -5.18 -2.10
CA LEU A 100 7.54 -6.09 -0.99
C LEU A 100 6.38 -7.05 -1.30
N GLY A 101 5.28 -6.58 -1.87
CA GLY A 101 4.13 -7.40 -2.21
C GLY A 101 4.49 -8.53 -3.17
N ASP A 102 4.95 -8.19 -4.37
CA ASP A 102 5.19 -9.16 -5.45
C ASP A 102 6.54 -9.88 -5.31
N GLY A 103 7.57 -9.20 -4.80
CA GLY A 103 8.94 -9.71 -4.71
C GLY A 103 9.24 -10.51 -3.45
N ALA A 104 8.57 -10.23 -2.32
CA ALA A 104 8.89 -10.87 -1.03
C ALA A 104 7.70 -11.61 -0.41
N LEU A 105 6.55 -10.94 -0.28
CA LEU A 105 5.38 -11.47 0.41
C LEU A 105 4.72 -12.60 -0.38
N ARG A 106 4.51 -12.44 -1.70
CA ARG A 106 3.90 -13.49 -2.53
C ARG A 106 4.71 -14.80 -2.53
N PRO A 107 6.05 -14.80 -2.73
CA PRO A 107 6.86 -16.02 -2.57
C PRO A 107 6.77 -16.62 -1.16
N ALA A 108 6.79 -15.79 -0.12
CA ALA A 108 6.69 -16.24 1.25
C ALA A 108 5.34 -16.91 1.56
N LEU A 109 4.23 -16.39 1.02
CA LEU A 109 2.90 -17.00 1.11
C LEU A 109 2.84 -18.36 0.41
N ARG A 110 3.46 -18.50 -0.76
CA ARG A 110 3.57 -19.79 -1.47
C ARG A 110 4.38 -20.80 -0.67
N ARG A 111 5.48 -20.38 -0.06
CA ARG A 111 6.29 -21.24 0.80
C ARG A 111 5.51 -21.66 2.05
N LEU A 112 4.77 -20.75 2.68
CA LEU A 112 3.89 -21.08 3.80
C LEU A 112 2.86 -22.15 3.38
N ALA A 113 2.19 -21.96 2.24
CA ALA A 113 1.24 -22.93 1.73
C ALA A 113 1.85 -24.33 1.49
N ALA A 114 3.10 -24.40 1.03
CA ALA A 114 3.79 -25.65 0.72
C ALA A 114 4.43 -26.34 1.93
N THR A 115 4.91 -25.58 2.92
CA THR A 115 5.79 -26.09 3.99
C THR A 115 5.23 -25.90 5.40
N GLY A 116 4.18 -25.09 5.57
CA GLY A 116 3.69 -24.66 6.88
C GLY A 116 4.57 -23.60 7.57
N ASP A 117 5.76 -23.29 7.04
CA ASP A 117 6.65 -22.28 7.63
C ASP A 117 6.20 -20.85 7.28
N GLY A 118 5.53 -20.22 8.24
CA GLY A 118 4.94 -18.89 8.08
C GLY A 118 5.79 -17.71 8.53
N ARG A 119 7.04 -17.92 9.00
CA ARG A 119 7.82 -16.82 9.62
C ARG A 119 8.07 -15.66 8.65
N ALA A 120 8.49 -15.97 7.42
CA ALA A 120 8.76 -14.96 6.41
C ALA A 120 7.48 -14.24 5.97
N ALA A 121 6.38 -14.98 5.73
CA ALA A 121 5.11 -14.40 5.33
C ALA A 121 4.57 -13.45 6.39
N ARG A 122 4.64 -13.86 7.67
CA ARG A 122 4.24 -13.04 8.81
C ARG A 122 5.07 -11.77 8.91
N ARG A 123 6.40 -11.89 8.84
CA ARG A 123 7.32 -10.74 8.88
C ARG A 123 7.00 -9.74 7.77
N PHE A 124 6.88 -10.19 6.52
CA PHE A 124 6.61 -9.28 5.40
C PHE A 124 5.21 -8.67 5.45
N ALA A 125 4.18 -9.43 5.88
CA ALA A 125 2.85 -8.87 6.06
C ALA A 125 2.83 -7.76 7.12
N TRP A 126 3.51 -7.95 8.25
CA TRP A 126 3.64 -6.92 9.29
C TRP A 126 4.48 -5.72 8.86
N ILE A 127 5.59 -5.93 8.15
CA ILE A 127 6.38 -4.83 7.58
C ILE A 127 5.52 -4.02 6.61
N GLY A 128 4.82 -4.69 5.70
CA GLY A 128 3.92 -4.04 4.75
C GLY A 128 2.83 -3.23 5.46
N PHE A 129 2.18 -3.83 6.46
CA PHE A 129 1.17 -3.13 7.26
C PHE A 129 1.75 -1.92 8.01
N GLY A 130 2.87 -2.09 8.71
CA GLY A 130 3.54 -0.98 9.42
C GLY A 130 3.92 0.17 8.47
N LEU A 131 4.49 -0.14 7.31
CA LEU A 131 4.81 0.86 6.28
C LEU A 131 3.55 1.58 5.76
N THR A 132 2.42 0.89 5.58
CA THR A 132 1.16 1.57 5.20
C THR A 132 0.67 2.53 6.28
N ILE A 133 0.77 2.18 7.56
CA ILE A 133 0.39 3.06 8.67
C ILE A 133 1.29 4.30 8.71
N VAL A 134 2.61 4.10 8.56
CA VAL A 134 3.58 5.22 8.48
C VAL A 134 3.23 6.13 7.30
N ALA A 135 2.95 5.57 6.12
CA ALA A 135 2.58 6.36 4.95
C ALA A 135 1.30 7.18 5.16
N VAL A 136 0.27 6.61 5.81
CA VAL A 136 -0.97 7.33 6.16
C VAL A 136 -0.70 8.43 7.18
N GLY A 137 0.10 8.18 8.21
CA GLY A 137 0.48 9.18 9.21
C GLY A 137 1.23 10.36 8.58
N LEU A 138 2.20 10.06 7.70
CA LEU A 138 2.93 11.06 6.92
C LEU A 138 2.01 11.87 6.01
N MET A 139 1.12 11.23 5.25
CA MET A 139 0.15 11.93 4.40
C MET A 139 -0.83 12.80 5.21
N THR A 140 -1.19 12.36 6.41
CA THR A 140 -2.00 13.17 7.34
C THR A 140 -1.23 14.40 7.79
N ARG A 141 0.05 14.26 8.13
CA ARG A 141 0.94 15.39 8.46
C ARG A 141 1.11 16.36 7.28
N ALA A 142 1.14 15.85 6.05
CA ALA A 142 1.26 16.65 4.83
C ALA A 142 0.13 17.66 4.66
N LEU A 143 -1.08 17.38 5.18
CA LEU A 143 -2.21 18.32 5.15
C LEU A 143 -1.90 19.62 5.89
N TYR A 144 -1.08 19.54 6.93
CA TYR A 144 -0.67 20.67 7.77
C TYR A 144 0.74 21.18 7.45
N ALA A 145 1.43 20.58 6.47
CA ALA A 145 2.79 20.96 6.12
C ALA A 145 2.79 22.25 5.32
N ARG A 146 3.67 23.18 5.71
CA ARG A 146 3.89 24.43 4.97
C ARG A 146 4.58 24.09 3.64
N SER A 147 4.21 24.84 2.60
CA SER A 147 4.89 24.87 1.31
C SER A 147 6.28 25.48 1.43
#